data_AF-A0A1C4TMY7-F1
#
_entry.id   AF-A0A1C4TMY7-F1
#
_cell.length_a   1.000
_cell.length_b   1.000
_cell.length_c   1.000
_cell.angle_alpha   90.00
_cell.angle_beta   90.00
_cell.angle_gamma   90.00
#
_symmetry.space_group_name_H-M   'P 1'
#
loop_
_entity.id
_entity.type
_entity.pdbx_description
1 polymer ?
#
loop_
_entity_poly.entity_id
_entity_poly.type
_entity_poly.pdbx_seq_one_letter_code
_entity_poly.pdbx_strand_id
1 'polypeptide(L)'
;PENGTKSLEETVGNALPVSFDAPEIQQISGMGAWGYPAGPPYDGLLMHQCVDRPGRLSIAPGTPTMYRIGCTMTGGSSGGGWFVAGPDGKSMLVSNTSIGPVTSGWLAGPRLGEDARRTFATMSDKFAGQ
;
A
#
# COMPACT_ATOMS: atom_id res chain seq x y z
N PRO A 1 18.96 -12.54 7.61
CA PRO A 1 17.60 -12.99 7.22
C PRO A 1 17.59 -14.43 6.67
N GLU A 2 18.19 -14.70 5.50
CA GLU A 2 18.05 -16.04 4.87
C GLU A 2 18.70 -17.20 5.65
N ASN A 3 19.68 -16.92 6.53
CA ASN A 3 20.29 -17.90 7.43
C ASN A 3 20.43 -17.36 8.89
N GLY A 4 19.57 -16.42 9.30
CA GLY A 4 19.63 -15.78 10.62
C GLY A 4 18.39 -16.06 11.47
N THR A 5 18.49 -15.89 12.79
CA THR A 5 17.36 -16.07 13.73
C THR A 5 16.43 -14.85 13.81
N LYS A 6 16.76 -13.78 13.09
CA LYS A 6 15.98 -12.54 13.02
C LYS A 6 15.29 -12.43 11.67
N SER A 7 14.06 -11.93 11.68
CA SER A 7 13.36 -11.54 10.45
C SER A 7 14.16 -10.45 9.71
N LEU A 8 13.85 -10.23 8.42
CA LEU A 8 14.46 -9.14 7.66
C LEU A 8 14.21 -7.81 8.36
N GLU A 9 12.99 -7.59 8.80
CA GLU A 9 12.52 -6.41 9.53
C GLU A 9 13.27 -6.22 10.85
N GLU A 10 13.48 -7.28 11.62
CA GLU A 10 14.29 -7.24 12.86
C GLU A 10 15.78 -6.99 12.58
N THR A 11 16.25 -7.36 11.40
CA THR A 11 17.64 -7.13 10.96
C THR A 11 17.84 -5.68 10.51
N VAL A 12 16.87 -5.09 9.80
CA VAL A 12 16.98 -3.74 9.22
C VAL A 12 16.30 -2.65 10.07
N GLY A 13 15.50 -3.04 11.06
CA GLY A 13 14.89 -2.14 12.06
C GLY A 13 13.72 -1.27 11.57
N ASN A 14 13.12 -1.57 10.42
CA ASN A 14 12.28 -0.60 9.69
C ASN A 14 10.88 -1.14 9.29
N ALA A 15 10.28 -2.07 10.04
CA ALA A 15 8.88 -2.41 9.80
C ALA A 15 8.00 -1.18 10.04
N LEU A 16 7.40 -0.67 8.97
CA LEU A 16 6.42 0.41 9.08
C LEU A 16 5.12 -0.15 9.68
N PRO A 17 4.49 0.57 10.63
CA PRO A 17 3.23 0.13 11.20
C PRO A 17 2.13 0.08 10.14
N VAL A 18 1.25 -0.91 10.26
CA VAL A 18 0.00 -0.98 9.48
C VAL A 18 -1.09 -0.25 10.24
N SER A 19 -1.72 0.75 9.61
CA SER A 19 -2.90 1.40 10.17
C SER A 19 -4.17 0.79 9.59
N PHE A 20 -4.90 0.08 10.44
CA PHE A 20 -6.24 -0.43 10.14
C PHE A 20 -7.36 0.55 10.51
N ASP A 21 -6.97 1.76 10.92
CA ASP A 21 -7.85 2.92 11.02
C ASP A 21 -7.37 3.97 10.01
N ALA A 22 -7.29 3.54 8.75
CA ALA A 22 -6.73 4.36 7.68
C ALA A 22 -7.52 5.69 7.56
N PRO A 23 -6.84 6.85 7.55
CA PRO A 23 -7.49 8.16 7.67
C PRO A 23 -8.46 8.46 6.53
N GLU A 24 -9.44 9.32 6.77
CA GLU A 24 -10.31 9.76 5.69
C GLU A 24 -9.55 10.63 4.68
N ILE A 25 -9.99 10.61 3.42
CA ILE A 25 -9.29 11.26 2.31
C ILE A 25 -9.05 12.75 2.54
N GLN A 26 -10.00 13.43 3.19
CA GLN A 26 -9.92 14.86 3.50
C GLN A 26 -8.81 15.19 4.50
N GLN A 27 -8.39 14.21 5.31
CA GLN A 27 -7.35 14.36 6.34
C GLN A 27 -5.94 14.14 5.78
N ILE A 28 -5.82 13.69 4.53
CA ILE A 28 -4.53 13.31 3.93
C ILE A 28 -4.05 14.42 3.00
N SER A 29 -2.94 15.06 3.36
CA SER A 29 -2.30 16.11 2.55
C SER A 29 -1.47 15.56 1.40
N GLY A 30 -0.90 14.36 1.57
CA GLY A 30 -0.12 13.65 0.57
C GLY A 30 -0.01 12.17 0.92
N MET A 31 0.11 11.35 -0.11
CA MET A 31 0.13 9.89 -0.04
C MET A 31 1.13 9.35 -1.05
N GLY A 32 1.97 8.43 -0.62
CA GLY A 32 2.91 7.75 -1.50
C GLY A 32 2.46 6.31 -1.80
N ALA A 33 2.73 5.83 -3.01
CA ALA A 33 2.57 4.44 -3.42
C ALA A 33 3.89 3.93 -3.98
N TRP A 34 4.31 2.74 -3.54
CA TRP A 34 5.53 2.07 -3.99
C TRP A 34 5.19 0.77 -4.70
N GLY A 35 5.95 0.42 -5.73
CA GLY A 35 5.77 -0.85 -6.44
C GLY A 35 6.83 -1.11 -7.50
N TYR A 36 6.73 -2.27 -8.14
CA TYR A 36 7.63 -2.73 -9.20
C TYR A 36 6.85 -2.84 -10.53
N PRO A 37 6.52 -1.71 -11.18
CA PRO A 37 5.84 -1.73 -12.46
C PRO A 37 6.67 -2.51 -13.50
N ALA A 38 6.03 -3.42 -14.22
CA ALA A 38 6.66 -4.34 -15.17
C ALA A 38 6.12 -4.20 -16.60
N GLY A 39 5.13 -3.34 -16.82
CA GLY A 39 4.69 -2.94 -18.17
C GLY A 39 5.49 -1.73 -18.69
N PRO A 40 5.81 -1.67 -20.01
CA PRO A 40 6.56 -0.55 -20.59
C PRO A 40 6.01 0.83 -20.19
N PRO A 41 6.89 1.83 -19.93
CA PRO A 41 8.34 1.82 -20.13
C PRO A 41 9.14 1.16 -18.99
N TYR A 42 8.49 0.50 -18.04
CA TYR A 42 9.13 -0.19 -16.92
C TYR A 42 9.39 -1.67 -17.23
N ASP A 43 10.31 -2.28 -16.47
CA ASP A 43 10.75 -3.69 -16.63
C ASP A 43 10.58 -4.55 -15.37
N GLY A 44 10.08 -3.96 -14.27
CA GLY A 44 9.82 -4.66 -13.01
C GLY A 44 11.05 -4.88 -12.13
N LEU A 45 12.24 -4.44 -12.55
CA LEU A 45 13.48 -4.70 -11.82
C LEU A 45 13.75 -3.65 -10.72
N LEU A 46 13.22 -2.45 -10.90
CA LEU A 46 13.40 -1.33 -9.98
C LEU A 46 12.12 -1.00 -9.25
N MET A 47 12.28 -0.62 -7.98
CA MET A 47 11.20 -0.05 -7.19
C MET A 47 10.97 1.39 -7.66
N HIS A 48 9.71 1.71 -7.94
CA HIS A 48 9.25 3.05 -8.27
C HIS A 48 8.28 3.55 -7.21
N GLN A 49 8.08 4.87 -7.19
CA GLN A 49 7.12 5.51 -6.31
C GLN A 49 6.34 6.61 -7.04
N CYS A 50 5.10 6.81 -6.60
CA CYS A 50 4.26 7.96 -6.93
C CYS A 50 3.85 8.65 -5.64
N VAL A 51 3.89 9.98 -5.60
CA VAL A 51 3.40 10.77 -4.46
C VAL A 51 2.42 11.80 -4.99
N ASP A 52 1.22 11.82 -4.42
CA ASP A 52 0.16 12.74 -4.82
C ASP A 52 -0.81 12.99 -3.66
N ARG A 53 -1.70 13.98 -3.81
CA ARG A 53 -2.84 14.17 -2.91
C ARG A 53 -3.96 13.19 -3.30
N PRO A 54 -4.46 12.35 -2.38
CA PRO A 54 -5.45 11.35 -2.74
C PRO A 54 -6.83 11.95 -3.02
N GLY A 55 -7.50 11.39 -4.03
CA GLY A 55 -8.93 11.53 -4.27
C GLY A 55 -9.71 10.26 -3.90
N ARG A 56 -11.02 10.28 -4.14
CA ARG A 56 -11.95 9.16 -3.93
C ARG A 56 -12.16 8.39 -5.23
N LEU A 57 -12.23 7.06 -5.14
CA LEU A 57 -12.78 6.21 -6.20
C LEU A 57 -13.79 5.22 -5.59
N SER A 58 -14.97 5.10 -6.20
CA SER A 58 -15.95 4.06 -5.91
C SER A 58 -16.35 3.42 -7.23
N ILE A 59 -16.18 2.10 -7.34
CA ILE A 59 -16.34 1.37 -8.60
C ILE A 59 -17.80 0.97 -8.87
N ALA A 60 -18.59 0.81 -7.80
CA ALA A 60 -20.01 0.55 -7.89
C ALA A 60 -20.75 1.06 -6.64
N PRO A 61 -22.06 1.32 -6.73
CA PRO A 61 -22.89 1.59 -5.55
C PRO A 61 -22.74 0.48 -4.50
N GLY A 62 -22.59 0.85 -3.23
CA GLY A 62 -22.44 -0.10 -2.12
C GLY A 62 -21.04 -0.68 -1.93
N THR A 63 -20.06 -0.37 -2.79
CA THR A 63 -18.66 -0.77 -2.58
C THR A 63 -17.89 0.23 -1.71
N PRO A 64 -16.94 -0.23 -0.87
CA PRO A 64 -16.08 0.67 -0.10
C PRO A 64 -15.34 1.67 -1.00
N THR A 65 -15.24 2.92 -0.55
CA THR A 65 -14.43 3.93 -1.24
C THR A 65 -12.94 3.61 -1.11
N MET A 66 -12.23 3.68 -2.23
CA MET A 66 -10.77 3.56 -2.33
C MET A 66 -10.09 4.93 -2.34
N TYR A 67 -8.81 4.94 -1.94
CA TYR A 67 -7.90 6.02 -2.31
C TYR A 67 -7.58 5.96 -3.79
N ARG A 68 -7.41 7.12 -4.44
CA ARG A 68 -6.91 7.24 -5.81
C ARG A 68 -5.85 8.33 -5.88
N ILE A 69 -4.73 8.05 -6.53
CA ILE A 69 -3.67 9.03 -6.81
C ILE A 69 -3.33 9.05 -8.30
N GLY A 70 -2.84 10.18 -8.81
CA GLY A 70 -2.15 10.22 -10.08
C GLY A 70 -0.86 9.41 -10.00
N CYS A 71 -0.67 8.46 -10.93
CA CYS A 71 0.52 7.62 -10.93
C CYS A 71 0.75 6.96 -12.28
N THR A 72 2.01 6.93 -12.71
CA THR A 72 2.40 6.37 -14.01
C THR A 72 2.78 4.89 -13.95
N MET A 73 2.91 4.30 -12.75
CA MET A 73 3.25 2.89 -12.59
C MET A 73 2.21 1.99 -13.28
N THR A 74 2.70 0.96 -13.97
CA THR A 74 1.92 0.00 -14.76
C THR A 74 1.66 -1.30 -13.99
N GLY A 75 1.07 -2.31 -14.65
CA GLY A 75 0.92 -3.65 -14.10
C GLY A 75 2.26 -4.20 -13.58
N GLY A 76 2.21 -4.98 -12.50
CA GLY A 76 3.37 -5.33 -11.66
C GLY A 76 3.46 -4.48 -10.38
N SER A 77 2.88 -3.28 -10.38
CA SER A 77 2.75 -2.46 -9.16
C SER A 77 1.68 -2.94 -8.18
N SER A 78 0.76 -3.82 -8.60
CA SER A 78 -0.31 -4.38 -7.76
C SER A 78 0.24 -5.05 -6.50
N GLY A 79 -0.41 -4.82 -5.36
CA GLY A 79 0.03 -5.26 -4.05
C GLY A 79 1.04 -4.33 -3.36
N GLY A 80 1.67 -3.42 -4.11
CA GLY A 80 2.62 -2.45 -3.57
C GLY A 80 2.00 -1.52 -2.50
N GLY A 81 2.76 -1.24 -1.44
CA GLY A 81 2.26 -0.53 -0.25
C GLY A 81 2.04 0.97 -0.46
N TRP A 82 1.02 1.51 0.21
CA TRP A 82 0.70 2.93 0.21
C TRP A 82 0.82 3.53 1.60
N PHE A 83 1.48 4.67 1.69
CA PHE A 83 1.89 5.25 2.97
C PHE A 83 1.51 6.72 3.08
N VAL A 84 1.21 7.11 4.32
CA VAL A 84 0.99 8.49 4.73
C VAL A 84 1.77 8.75 6.02
N ALA A 85 2.03 10.01 6.35
CA ALA A 85 2.56 10.37 7.66
C ALA A 85 1.47 10.17 8.73
N GLY A 86 1.79 9.42 9.78
CA GLY A 86 0.98 9.24 10.97
C GLY A 86 1.02 10.46 11.90
N PRO A 87 0.25 10.43 13.00
CA PRO A 87 0.20 11.53 13.97
C PRO A 87 1.56 11.88 14.61
N ASP A 88 2.46 10.91 14.69
CA ASP A 88 3.83 11.07 15.19
C ASP A 88 4.84 11.46 14.10
N GLY A 89 4.36 11.73 12.89
CA GLY A 89 5.16 12.06 11.71
C GLY A 89 5.83 10.85 11.03
N LYS A 90 5.66 9.63 11.55
CA LYS A 90 6.23 8.42 10.94
C LYS A 90 5.32 7.86 9.85
N SER A 91 5.92 7.26 8.83
CA SER A 91 5.15 6.61 7.76
C SER A 91 4.35 5.42 8.30
N MET A 92 3.10 5.30 7.88
CA MET A 92 2.24 4.16 8.19
C MET A 92 1.61 3.61 6.91
N LEU A 93 1.52 2.28 6.80
CA LEU A 93 0.86 1.60 5.69
C LEU A 93 -0.67 1.72 5.86
N VAL A 94 -1.35 2.27 4.85
CA VAL A 94 -2.80 2.54 4.90
C VAL A 94 -3.59 1.91 3.76
N SER A 95 -2.91 1.37 2.75
CA SER A 95 -3.51 0.79 1.54
C SER A 95 -2.47 -0.02 0.75
N ASN A 96 -2.91 -0.70 -0.30
CA ASN A 96 -2.04 -1.27 -1.34
C ASN A 96 -2.60 -0.99 -2.74
N THR A 97 -1.78 -1.05 -3.77
CA THR A 97 -2.22 -0.89 -5.16
C THR A 97 -3.12 -2.07 -5.54
N SER A 98 -4.36 -1.78 -5.96
CA SER A 98 -5.31 -2.82 -6.38
C SER A 98 -5.78 -2.62 -7.82
N ILE A 99 -6.19 -1.39 -8.18
CA ILE A 99 -6.80 -1.09 -9.47
C ILE A 99 -6.04 0.05 -10.14
N GLY A 100 -5.83 -0.05 -11.44
CA GLY A 100 -5.36 1.02 -12.30
C GLY A 100 -5.93 0.85 -13.71
N PRO A 101 -5.80 1.85 -14.58
CA PRO A 101 -6.09 1.65 -16.00
C PRO A 101 -5.13 0.61 -16.59
N VAL A 102 -5.53 0.02 -17.73
CA VAL A 102 -4.62 -0.84 -18.51
C VAL A 102 -3.40 -0.04 -18.97
N THR A 103 -3.62 1.25 -19.28
CA THR A 103 -2.58 2.25 -19.49
C THR A 103 -2.20 2.91 -18.16
N SER A 104 -1.12 3.67 -18.12
CA SER A 104 -0.75 4.46 -16.93
C SER A 104 -1.66 5.68 -16.72
N GLY A 105 -1.59 6.32 -15.55
CA GLY A 105 -2.21 7.63 -15.29
C GLY A 105 -2.82 7.77 -13.90
N TRP A 106 -3.30 6.69 -13.28
CA TRP A 106 -3.73 6.68 -11.89
C TRP A 106 -3.66 5.26 -11.31
N LEU A 107 -3.54 5.18 -9.99
CA LEU A 107 -3.74 3.94 -9.25
C LEU A 107 -4.77 4.16 -8.13
N ALA A 108 -5.39 3.09 -7.69
CA ALA A 108 -6.33 3.08 -6.58
C ALA A 108 -6.14 1.86 -5.68
N GLY A 109 -6.44 2.05 -4.40
CA GLY A 109 -6.24 1.04 -3.37
C GLY A 109 -7.29 1.13 -2.25
N PRO A 110 -7.69 0.00 -1.66
CA PRO A 110 -8.66 -0.02 -0.57
C PRO A 110 -8.05 0.57 0.71
N ARG A 111 -8.89 1.27 1.48
CA ARG A 111 -8.56 1.64 2.86
C ARG A 111 -8.40 0.36 3.69
N LEU A 112 -7.30 0.24 4.42
CA LEU A 112 -7.13 -0.84 5.38
C LEU A 112 -8.02 -0.55 6.60
N GLY A 113 -9.02 -1.41 6.78
CA GLY A 113 -10.00 -1.35 7.86
C GLY A 113 -10.05 -2.65 8.67
N GLU A 114 -11.16 -2.86 9.37
CA GLU A 114 -11.32 -3.99 10.30
C GLU A 114 -11.21 -5.36 9.64
N ASP A 115 -11.75 -5.55 8.43
CA ASP A 115 -11.61 -6.83 7.73
C ASP A 115 -10.14 -7.09 7.34
N ALA A 116 -9.40 -6.04 6.95
CA ALA A 116 -7.97 -6.15 6.69
C ALA A 116 -7.19 -6.48 7.97
N ARG A 117 -7.57 -5.90 9.12
CA ARG A 117 -7.00 -6.23 10.44
C ARG A 117 -7.20 -7.70 10.77
N ARG A 118 -8.42 -8.21 10.59
CA ARG A 118 -8.77 -9.61 10.85
C ARG A 118 -7.95 -10.56 9.98
N THR A 119 -7.86 -10.28 8.68
CA THR A 119 -7.04 -11.08 7.76
C THR A 119 -5.57 -11.04 8.14
N PHE A 120 -5.03 -9.85 8.43
CA PHE A 120 -3.64 -9.70 8.88
C PHE A 120 -3.36 -10.53 10.13
N ALA A 121 -4.15 -10.38 11.19
CA ALA A 121 -3.99 -11.12 12.43
C ALA A 121 -4.07 -12.64 12.22
N THR A 122 -5.06 -13.09 11.45
CA THR A 122 -5.23 -14.53 11.16
C THR A 122 -4.01 -15.12 10.45
N MET A 123 -3.42 -14.39 9.49
CA MET A 123 -2.23 -14.84 8.79
C MET A 123 -0.99 -14.77 9.68
N SER A 124 -0.80 -13.67 10.41
CA SER A 124 0.30 -13.51 11.36
C SER A 124 0.31 -14.63 12.39
N ASP A 125 -0.83 -14.91 13.03
CA ASP A 125 -0.94 -15.96 14.06
C ASP A 125 -0.66 -17.35 13.48
N LYS A 126 -1.12 -17.63 12.26
CA LYS A 126 -0.89 -18.91 11.59
C LYS A 126 0.59 -19.17 11.30
N PHE A 127 1.37 -18.13 11.04
CA PHE A 127 2.75 -18.24 10.54
C PHE A 127 3.82 -17.70 11.49
N ALA A 128 3.46 -17.18 12.68
CA ALA A 128 4.39 -16.54 13.63
C ALA A 128 5.56 -17.40 14.15
N GLY A 129 5.58 -18.71 13.87
CA GLY A 129 6.64 -19.63 14.27
C GLY A 129 7.11 -20.57 13.17
N GLN A 130 6.86 -20.22 11.90
CA GLN A 130 7.41 -20.91 10.72
C GLN A 130 8.57 -20.10 10.16
#